data_AF-A0A8H7FV60-F1
#
_entry.id   AF-A0A8H7FV60-F1
#
_cell.length_a   1.000
_cell.length_b   1.000
_cell.length_c   1.000
_cell.angle_alpha   90.00
_cell.angle_beta   90.00
_cell.angle_gamma   90.00
#
_symmetry.space_group_name_H-M   'P 1'
#
loop_
_entity.id
_entity.type
_entity.pdbx_description
1 polymer ?
#
loop_
_entity_poly.entity_id
_entity_poly.type
_entity_poly.pdbx_seq_one_letter_code
_entity_poly.pdbx_strand_id
1 'polypeptide(L)'
;MGRANVGKSTLLNAVANRKDLFHVGKTPGKTKMLNFFRIGAVPGHLILVDAPGYGARGRREWGALFDAYVKRRRELRRIYILFNAKHGISPVDEAMLASLEAQCIRSREVYESADHSSPQPPPLTMQAIITKADLVEKKSAVLGMLAQIKEYAPSCLDPIVTAAGSRTLPQFGIPEIRASVAQACGLV
;
A
#
# COMPACT_ATOMS: atom_id res chain seq x y z
N MET A 1 -3.33 -1.37 1.26
CA MET A 1 -4.71 -0.90 0.97
C MET A 1 -5.00 -1.09 -0.51
N GLY A 2 -6.27 -1.14 -0.94
CA GLY A 2 -6.62 -1.20 -2.36
C GLY A 2 -8.07 -1.66 -2.59
N ARG A 3 -8.60 -1.48 -3.79
CA ARG A 3 -9.94 -1.99 -4.16
C ARG A 3 -10.04 -3.52 -4.01
N ALA A 4 -11.27 -4.02 -3.85
CA ALA A 4 -11.50 -5.46 -3.80
C ALA A 4 -10.91 -6.18 -5.03
N ASN A 5 -10.31 -7.35 -4.82
CA ASN A 5 -9.68 -8.17 -5.87
C ASN A 5 -8.49 -7.53 -6.61
N VAL A 6 -7.90 -6.48 -6.04
CA VAL A 6 -6.67 -5.87 -6.58
C VAL A 6 -5.49 -6.84 -6.61
N GLY A 7 -5.41 -7.76 -5.65
CA GLY A 7 -4.27 -8.70 -5.52
C GLY A 7 -3.53 -8.59 -4.18
N LYS A 8 -4.07 -7.84 -3.21
CA LYS A 8 -3.48 -7.60 -1.89
C LYS A 8 -3.01 -8.87 -1.18
N SER A 9 -3.90 -9.85 -0.93
CA SER A 9 -3.50 -11.08 -0.20
C SER A 9 -2.43 -11.88 -0.95
N THR A 10 -2.54 -11.95 -2.29
CA THR A 10 -1.53 -12.60 -3.14
C THR A 10 -0.17 -11.91 -3.03
N LEU A 11 -0.15 -10.58 -3.05
CA LEU A 11 1.06 -9.79 -2.89
C LEU A 11 1.67 -9.99 -1.49
N LEU A 12 0.86 -9.93 -0.44
CA LEU A 12 1.33 -10.09 0.94
C LEU A 12 1.94 -11.47 1.17
N ASN A 13 1.32 -12.53 0.62
CA ASN A 13 1.88 -13.88 0.61
C ASN A 13 3.24 -13.94 -0.12
N ALA A 14 3.34 -13.35 -1.32
CA ALA A 14 4.59 -13.30 -2.07
C ALA A 14 5.70 -12.53 -1.33
N VAL A 15 5.39 -11.36 -0.78
CA VAL A 15 6.33 -10.55 0.02
C VAL A 15 6.79 -11.31 1.26
N ALA A 16 5.87 -11.97 1.97
CA ALA A 16 6.19 -12.77 3.16
C ALA A 16 6.87 -14.12 2.85
N ASN A 17 7.02 -14.49 1.57
CA ASN A 17 7.48 -15.81 1.14
C ASN A 17 6.66 -16.97 1.76
N ARG A 18 5.34 -16.78 1.88
CA ARG A 18 4.38 -17.75 2.44
C ARG A 18 3.23 -17.95 1.46
N LYS A 19 2.62 -19.14 1.43
CA LYS A 19 1.53 -19.45 0.50
C LYS A 19 0.14 -19.10 1.03
N ASP A 20 -0.09 -19.30 2.34
CA ASP A 20 -1.44 -19.24 2.93
C ASP A 20 -1.51 -18.41 4.22
N LEU A 21 -0.57 -17.49 4.46
CA LEU A 21 -0.61 -16.63 5.64
C LEU A 21 -1.76 -15.60 5.54
N PHE A 22 -2.03 -15.13 4.33
CA PHE A 22 -3.13 -14.21 4.04
C PHE A 22 -4.18 -14.93 3.18
N HIS A 23 -5.43 -15.00 3.64
CA HIS A 23 -6.50 -15.68 2.90
C HIS A 23 -6.69 -15.07 1.51
N VAL A 24 -6.43 -15.86 0.47
CA VAL A 24 -6.68 -15.49 -0.94
C VAL A 24 -8.05 -16.00 -1.33
N GLY A 25 -8.97 -15.10 -1.70
CA GLY A 25 -10.32 -15.49 -2.13
C GLY A 25 -10.96 -14.44 -3.03
N LYS A 26 -11.84 -14.88 -3.94
CA LYS A 26 -12.56 -14.02 -4.87
C LYS A 26 -13.75 -13.30 -4.21
N THR A 27 -14.21 -13.79 -3.06
CA THR A 27 -15.34 -13.22 -2.30
C THR A 27 -14.91 -11.93 -1.62
N PRO A 28 -15.50 -10.77 -1.98
CA PRO A 28 -15.14 -9.49 -1.40
C PRO A 28 -15.57 -9.35 0.08
N GLY A 29 -14.92 -8.49 0.84
CA GLY A 29 -15.38 -8.10 2.18
C GLY A 29 -15.03 -9.05 3.34
N LYS A 30 -14.08 -9.97 3.14
CA LYS A 30 -13.61 -10.87 4.21
C LYS A 30 -12.74 -10.17 5.26
N THR A 31 -11.89 -9.22 4.85
CA THR A 31 -11.11 -8.38 5.76
C THR A 31 -12.01 -7.25 6.27
N LYS A 32 -12.60 -7.41 7.46
CA LYS A 32 -13.43 -6.40 8.15
C LYS A 32 -12.68 -5.62 9.23
N MET A 33 -11.44 -6.02 9.50
CA MET A 33 -10.61 -5.53 10.60
C MET A 33 -9.22 -5.16 10.05
N LEU A 34 -8.49 -4.37 10.82
CA LEU A 34 -7.05 -4.22 10.62
C LEU A 34 -6.35 -5.47 11.16
N ASN A 35 -5.68 -6.22 10.30
CA ASN A 35 -4.92 -7.41 10.70
C ASN A 35 -3.44 -7.06 10.81
N PHE A 36 -2.82 -7.35 11.95
CA PHE A 36 -1.44 -7.02 12.24
C PHE A 36 -0.56 -8.27 12.17
N PHE A 37 0.51 -8.20 11.38
CA PHE A 37 1.45 -9.31 11.17
C PHE A 37 2.85 -8.85 11.55
N ARG A 38 3.47 -9.54 12.50
CA ARG A 38 4.88 -9.32 12.84
C ARG A 38 5.76 -10.09 11.86
N ILE A 39 6.76 -9.43 11.29
CA ILE A 39 7.68 -10.01 10.31
C ILE A 39 9.11 -9.91 10.84
N GLY A 40 9.89 -10.99 10.70
CA GLY A 40 11.29 -11.08 11.16
C GLY A 40 11.51 -12.14 12.24
N ALA A 41 12.75 -12.29 12.71
CA ALA A 41 13.08 -13.15 13.84
C ALA A 41 12.39 -12.64 15.12
N VAL A 42 12.00 -13.56 16.01
CA VAL A 42 11.28 -13.24 17.25
C VAL A 42 12.07 -12.20 18.07
N PRO A 43 11.43 -11.09 18.53
CA PRO A 43 9.98 -10.83 18.62
C PRO A 43 9.30 -10.18 17.38
N GLY A 44 10.01 -10.04 16.26
CA GLY A 44 9.59 -9.37 15.02
C GLY A 44 10.26 -8.01 14.86
N HIS A 45 10.75 -7.69 13.66
CA HIS A 45 11.46 -6.43 13.36
C HIS A 45 10.53 -5.36 12.78
N LEU A 46 9.40 -5.76 12.21
CA LEU A 46 8.40 -4.84 11.66
C LEU A 46 6.98 -5.39 11.79
N ILE A 47 6.01 -4.49 11.67
CA ILE A 47 4.58 -4.82 11.67
C ILE A 47 3.99 -4.42 10.32
N LEU A 48 3.49 -5.42 9.59
CA LEU A 48 2.69 -5.22 8.39
C LEU A 48 1.21 -5.21 8.78
N VAL A 49 0.47 -4.21 8.32
CA VAL A 49 -0.96 -4.07 8.62
C VAL A 49 -1.77 -4.25 7.35
N ASP A 50 -2.59 -5.30 7.34
CA ASP A 50 -3.57 -5.51 6.29
C ASP A 50 -4.86 -4.77 6.62
N ALA A 51 -5.19 -3.79 5.79
CA ALA A 51 -6.38 -2.97 5.94
C ALA A 51 -7.51 -3.40 4.98
N PRO A 52 -8.79 -3.20 5.38
CA PRO A 52 -9.93 -3.44 4.51
C PRO A 52 -9.82 -2.65 3.20
N GLY A 53 -10.37 -3.21 2.12
CA GLY A 53 -10.38 -2.53 0.83
C GLY A 53 -11.41 -1.39 0.78
N TYR A 54 -11.13 -0.35 0.01
CA TYR A 54 -12.02 0.79 -0.22
C TYR A 54 -12.85 0.65 -1.51
N GLY A 55 -13.81 1.56 -1.72
CA GLY A 55 -14.70 1.64 -2.88
C GLY A 55 -16.06 0.97 -2.67
N ALA A 56 -16.76 0.60 -3.75
CA ALA A 56 -18.18 0.18 -3.73
C ALA A 56 -18.51 -1.02 -2.81
N ARG A 57 -17.49 -1.77 -2.38
CA ARG A 57 -17.64 -2.90 -1.44
C ARG A 57 -17.08 -2.61 -0.04
N GLY A 58 -16.57 -1.41 0.17
CA GLY A 58 -16.13 -0.89 1.46
C GLY A 58 -17.31 -0.27 2.21
N ARG A 59 -17.31 -0.41 3.54
CA ARG A 59 -18.31 0.23 4.41
C ARG A 59 -17.74 1.54 4.98
N ARG A 60 -18.60 2.52 5.27
CA ARG A 60 -18.18 3.83 5.85
C ARG A 60 -17.39 3.66 7.16
N GLU A 61 -17.80 2.71 7.99
CA GLU A 61 -17.12 2.33 9.23
C GLU A 61 -15.65 1.92 9.02
N TRP A 62 -15.32 1.29 7.89
CA TRP A 62 -13.95 0.88 7.59
C TRP A 62 -13.08 2.04 7.16
N GLY A 63 -13.66 3.02 6.45
CA GLY A 63 -13.01 4.30 6.18
C GLY A 63 -12.67 5.04 7.47
N ALA A 64 -13.65 5.18 8.37
CA ALA A 64 -13.43 5.83 9.66
C ALA A 64 -12.38 5.11 10.53
N LEU A 65 -12.35 3.77 10.54
CA LEU A 65 -11.32 2.99 11.22
C LEU A 65 -9.94 3.24 10.61
N PHE A 66 -9.83 3.26 9.28
CA PHE A 66 -8.58 3.53 8.60
C PHE A 66 -8.07 4.95 8.89
N ASP A 67 -8.94 5.96 8.78
CA ASP A 67 -8.57 7.35 9.04
C ASP A 67 -8.13 7.56 10.51
N ALA A 68 -8.85 6.93 11.45
CA ALA A 68 -8.48 6.95 12.86
C ALA A 68 -7.13 6.27 13.10
N TYR A 69 -6.85 5.16 12.40
CA TYR A 69 -5.58 4.46 12.50
C TYR A 69 -4.42 5.31 11.96
N VAL A 70 -4.54 5.87 10.76
CA VAL A 70 -3.48 6.71 10.16
C VAL A 70 -3.22 7.95 11.03
N LYS A 71 -4.29 8.59 11.55
CA LYS A 71 -4.15 9.80 12.38
C LYS A 71 -3.50 9.53 13.74
N ARG A 72 -3.76 8.37 14.36
CA ARG A 72 -3.36 8.11 15.76
C ARG A 72 -2.09 7.26 15.88
N ARG A 73 -1.75 6.47 14.86
CA ARG A 73 -0.63 5.52 14.93
C ARG A 73 0.70 6.20 14.58
N ARG A 74 1.44 6.64 15.60
CA ARG A 74 2.75 7.30 15.43
C ARG A 74 3.82 6.39 14.82
N GLU A 75 3.68 5.08 14.95
CA GLU A 75 4.60 4.08 14.40
C GLU A 75 4.32 3.74 12.93
N LEU A 76 3.24 4.27 12.35
CA LEU A 76 2.93 4.04 10.93
C LEU A 76 3.93 4.83 10.07
N ARG A 77 4.74 4.11 9.29
CA ARG A 77 5.80 4.70 8.46
C ARG A 77 5.40 4.91 7.01
N ARG A 78 4.67 3.94 6.44
CA ARG A 78 4.34 3.93 5.02
C ARG A 78 2.99 3.30 4.73
N ILE A 79 2.22 3.94 3.85
CA ILE A 79 0.98 3.41 3.31
C ILE A 79 1.24 2.88 1.90
N TYR A 80 0.95 1.59 1.69
CA TYR A 80 0.97 1.00 0.36
C TYR A 80 -0.45 0.97 -0.22
N ILE A 81 -0.66 1.65 -1.34
CA ILE A 81 -1.92 1.65 -2.08
C ILE A 81 -1.77 0.82 -3.36
N LEU A 82 -2.63 -0.18 -3.54
CA LEU A 82 -2.54 -1.12 -4.64
C LEU A 82 -3.55 -0.75 -5.73
N PHE A 83 -3.11 -0.87 -6.98
CA PHE A 83 -3.92 -0.75 -8.18
C PHE A 83 -3.77 -2.01 -9.06
N ASN A 84 -4.82 -2.38 -9.80
CA ASN A 84 -4.78 -3.52 -10.72
C ASN A 84 -4.61 -2.97 -12.12
N ALA A 85 -3.49 -3.33 -12.77
CA ALA A 85 -3.11 -2.80 -14.08
C ALA A 85 -4.20 -2.97 -15.15
N LYS A 86 -5.01 -4.05 -15.07
CA LYS A 86 -6.11 -4.28 -16.02
C LYS A 86 -7.26 -3.28 -15.93
N HIS A 87 -7.46 -2.67 -14.76
CA HIS A 87 -8.63 -1.84 -14.49
C HIS A 87 -8.29 -0.35 -14.42
N GLY A 88 -7.01 0.01 -14.52
CA GLY A 88 -6.57 1.39 -14.38
C GLY A 88 -6.84 1.99 -13.00
N ILE A 89 -6.72 3.31 -12.93
CA ILE A 89 -7.13 4.15 -11.81
C ILE A 89 -8.58 4.59 -12.05
N SER A 90 -9.46 4.37 -11.08
CA SER A 90 -10.85 4.86 -11.11
C SER A 90 -11.02 6.16 -10.33
N PRO A 91 -12.15 6.89 -10.47
CA PRO A 91 -12.39 8.12 -9.69
C PRO A 91 -12.34 7.92 -8.17
N VAL A 92 -12.72 6.72 -7.68
CA VAL A 92 -12.58 6.37 -6.26
C VAL A 92 -11.11 6.22 -5.85
N ASP A 93 -10.26 5.74 -6.75
CA ASP A 93 -8.82 5.62 -6.52
C ASP A 93 -8.16 7.02 -6.49
N GLU A 94 -8.59 7.92 -7.37
CA GLU A 94 -8.14 9.32 -7.43
C GLU A 94 -8.47 10.06 -6.12
N ALA A 95 -9.72 9.93 -5.64
CA ALA A 95 -10.14 10.52 -4.37
C ALA A 95 -9.35 9.95 -3.18
N MET A 96 -9.03 8.65 -3.21
CA MET A 96 -8.20 8.02 -2.17
C MET A 96 -6.76 8.52 -2.22
N LEU A 97 -6.17 8.66 -3.41
CA LEU A 97 -4.83 9.21 -3.60
C LEU A 97 -4.74 10.64 -3.07
N ALA A 98 -5.68 11.51 -3.45
CA ALA A 98 -5.73 12.89 -2.98
C ALA A 98 -5.92 12.99 -1.45
N SER A 99 -6.74 12.11 -0.86
CA SER A 99 -6.92 12.04 0.59
C SER A 99 -5.63 11.63 1.32
N LEU A 100 -4.91 10.64 0.81
CA LEU A 100 -3.64 10.20 1.38
C LEU A 100 -2.52 11.23 1.18
N GLU A 101 -2.52 11.96 0.06
CA GLU A 101 -1.61 13.07 -0.19
C GLU A 101 -1.75 14.16 0.87
N ALA A 102 -2.99 14.59 1.15
CA ALA A 102 -3.25 15.56 2.21
C ALA A 102 -2.78 15.07 3.59
N GLN A 103 -2.86 13.77 3.86
CA GLN A 103 -2.35 13.18 5.12
C GLN A 103 -0.82 13.16 5.17
N CYS A 104 -0.14 12.86 4.06
CA CYS A 104 1.31 12.87 3.98
C CYS A 104 1.88 14.29 4.11
N ILE A 105 1.28 15.28 3.43
CA ILE A 105 1.64 16.70 3.53
C ILE A 105 1.51 17.16 4.98
N ARG A 106 0.35 16.93 5.62
CA ARG A 106 0.14 17.31 7.02
C ARG A 106 1.15 16.66 7.96
N SER A 107 1.46 15.38 7.75
CA SER A 107 2.47 14.69 8.55
C SER A 107 3.86 15.30 8.38
N ARG A 108 4.19 15.79 7.18
CA ARG A 108 5.46 16.45 6.88
C ARG A 108 5.54 17.84 7.53
N GLU A 109 4.48 18.64 7.41
CA GLU A 109 4.41 19.95 8.07
C GLU A 109 4.56 19.84 9.60
N VAL A 110 3.91 18.84 10.21
CA VAL A 110 4.06 18.55 11.64
C VAL A 110 5.48 18.13 11.99
N TYR A 111 6.13 17.33 11.13
CA TYR A 111 7.51 16.94 11.33
C TYR A 111 8.45 18.15 11.24
N GLU A 112 8.34 18.96 10.19
CA GLU A 112 9.19 20.13 9.93
C GLU A 112 9.04 21.23 10.99
N SER A 113 7.85 21.37 11.58
CA SER A 113 7.59 22.34 12.66
C SER A 113 7.93 21.82 14.07
N ALA A 114 8.29 20.55 14.22
CA ALA A 114 8.61 19.98 15.52
C ALA A 114 9.98 20.45 16.04
N ASP A 115 10.14 20.44 17.36
CA ASP A 115 11.46 20.58 17.99
C ASP A 115 12.27 19.28 17.79
N HIS A 116 13.37 19.39 17.07
CA HIS A 116 14.27 18.29 16.75
C HIS A 116 15.39 18.10 17.79
N SER A 117 15.30 18.75 18.95
CA SER A 117 16.15 18.46 20.12
C SER A 117 16.03 17.00 20.60
N SER A 118 14.91 16.33 20.25
CA SER A 118 14.67 14.91 20.48
C SER A 118 14.29 14.17 19.18
N PRO A 119 14.54 12.84 19.10
CA PRO A 119 14.22 12.08 17.90
C PRO A 119 12.73 12.14 17.55
N GLN A 120 12.42 12.68 16.37
CA GLN A 120 11.06 12.71 15.85
C GLN A 120 10.78 11.50 14.95
N PRO A 121 9.56 10.93 14.99
CA PRO A 121 9.17 9.91 14.02
C PRO A 121 9.22 10.52 12.60
N PRO A 122 9.86 9.89 11.61
CA PRO A 122 9.81 10.38 10.23
C PRO A 122 8.38 10.57 9.74
N PRO A 123 8.16 11.54 8.83
CA PRO A 123 6.83 11.83 8.32
C PRO A 123 6.26 10.62 7.57
N LEU A 124 4.93 10.50 7.61
CA LEU A 124 4.19 9.49 6.89
C LEU A 124 4.51 9.58 5.39
N THR A 125 4.82 8.43 4.79
CA THR A 125 4.99 8.31 3.34
C THR A 125 3.92 7.40 2.74
N MET A 126 3.71 7.50 1.44
CA MET A 126 2.93 6.51 0.71
C MET A 126 3.67 6.05 -0.55
N GLN A 127 3.33 4.86 -1.00
CA GLN A 127 3.83 4.31 -2.25
C GLN A 127 2.74 3.50 -2.95
N ALA A 128 2.58 3.76 -4.23
CA ALA A 128 1.66 3.00 -5.06
C ALA A 128 2.29 1.68 -5.52
N ILE A 129 1.49 0.63 -5.63
CA ILE A 129 1.89 -0.66 -6.20
C ILE A 129 0.91 -1.03 -7.31
N ILE A 130 1.40 -1.09 -8.54
CA ILE A 130 0.64 -1.54 -9.71
C ILE A 130 0.81 -3.05 -9.85
N THR A 131 -0.23 -3.78 -9.51
CA THR A 131 -0.28 -5.25 -9.53
C THR A 131 -0.80 -5.79 -10.86
N LYS A 132 -0.49 -7.06 -11.16
CA LYS A 132 -0.93 -7.78 -12.36
C LYS A 132 -0.50 -7.11 -13.67
N ALA A 133 0.66 -6.46 -13.64
CA ALA A 133 1.20 -5.75 -14.79
C ALA A 133 1.58 -6.71 -15.93
N ASP A 134 1.84 -7.99 -15.62
CA ASP A 134 2.04 -9.06 -16.58
C ASP A 134 0.82 -9.34 -17.47
N LEU A 135 -0.38 -8.90 -17.04
CA LEU A 135 -1.62 -9.19 -17.74
C LEU A 135 -2.10 -8.02 -18.62
N VAL A 136 -1.27 -7.01 -18.84
CA VAL A 136 -1.57 -5.85 -19.68
C VAL A 136 -0.66 -5.88 -20.90
N GLU A 137 -1.24 -5.92 -22.09
CA GLU A 137 -0.48 -6.00 -23.34
C GLU A 137 0.24 -4.69 -23.69
N LYS A 138 -0.42 -3.56 -23.43
CA LYS A 138 0.09 -2.23 -23.79
C LYS A 138 0.79 -1.57 -22.62
N LYS A 139 2.10 -1.35 -22.74
CA LYS A 139 2.89 -0.58 -21.76
C LYS A 139 2.32 0.82 -21.49
N SER A 140 1.67 1.43 -22.49
CA SER A 140 1.02 2.75 -22.36
C SER A 140 -0.08 2.79 -21.29
N ALA A 141 -0.76 1.68 -21.01
CA ALA A 141 -1.76 1.63 -19.95
C ALA A 141 -1.12 1.78 -18.57
N VAL A 142 0.02 1.13 -18.32
CA VAL A 142 0.77 1.30 -17.07
C VAL A 142 1.35 2.71 -16.97
N LEU A 143 1.89 3.26 -18.07
CA LEU A 143 2.38 4.64 -18.10
C LEU A 143 1.28 5.67 -17.79
N GLY A 144 0.07 5.48 -18.31
CA GLY A 144 -1.08 6.33 -17.98
C GLY A 144 -1.42 6.28 -16.49
N MET A 145 -1.39 5.10 -15.88
CA MET A 145 -1.60 4.97 -14.43
C MET A 145 -0.51 5.68 -13.61
N LEU A 146 0.75 5.59 -14.03
CA LEU A 146 1.86 6.29 -13.36
C LEU A 146 1.65 7.81 -13.42
N ALA A 147 1.23 8.34 -14.56
CA ALA A 147 0.91 9.76 -14.73
C ALA A 147 -0.24 10.19 -13.81
N GLN A 148 -1.34 9.42 -13.77
CA GLN A 148 -2.47 9.69 -12.88
C GLN A 148 -2.06 9.65 -11.40
N ILE A 149 -1.26 8.66 -10.98
CA ILE A 149 -0.77 8.59 -9.61
C ILE A 149 0.03 9.84 -9.25
N LYS A 150 0.90 10.31 -10.16
CA LYS A 150 1.72 11.51 -9.94
C LYS A 150 0.87 12.78 -9.88
N GLU A 151 -0.19 12.85 -10.69
CA GLU A 151 -1.14 13.96 -10.71
C GLU A 151 -1.89 14.10 -9.38
N TYR A 152 -2.48 13.00 -8.88
CA TYR A 152 -3.31 13.04 -7.66
C TYR A 152 -2.53 12.92 -6.35
N ALA A 153 -1.31 12.39 -6.40
CA ALA A 153 -0.44 12.25 -5.23
C ALA A 153 1.03 12.58 -5.58
N PRO A 154 1.36 13.87 -5.75
CA PRO A 154 2.71 14.30 -6.16
C PRO A 154 3.82 13.89 -5.18
N SER A 155 3.52 13.77 -3.89
CA SER A 155 4.49 13.34 -2.86
C SER A 155 4.64 11.82 -2.75
N CYS A 156 3.82 11.05 -3.46
CA CYS A 156 3.91 9.59 -3.49
C CYS A 156 5.29 9.15 -3.99
N LEU A 157 5.88 8.17 -3.30
CA LEU A 157 7.12 7.54 -3.75
C LEU A 157 6.89 6.84 -5.09
N ASP A 158 7.98 6.68 -5.85
CA ASP A 158 7.96 6.04 -7.17
C ASP A 158 7.16 4.73 -7.13
N PRO A 159 6.09 4.60 -7.94
CA PRO A 159 5.24 3.42 -7.89
C PRO A 159 6.01 2.15 -8.26
N ILE A 160 5.77 1.07 -7.54
CA ILE A 160 6.36 -0.24 -7.87
C ILE A 160 5.40 -1.02 -8.75
N VAL A 161 5.89 -1.49 -9.88
CA VAL A 161 5.11 -2.35 -10.81
C VAL A 161 5.47 -3.81 -10.53
N THR A 162 4.46 -4.68 -10.40
CA THR A 162 4.67 -6.07 -10.02
C THR A 162 3.71 -7.05 -10.71
N ALA A 163 4.23 -8.25 -10.95
CA ALA A 163 3.49 -9.44 -11.37
C ALA A 163 3.46 -10.51 -10.26
N ALA A 164 3.02 -10.11 -9.07
CA ALA A 164 2.90 -11.01 -7.93
C ALA A 164 1.78 -12.05 -8.14
N GLY A 165 2.16 -13.33 -8.13
CA GLY A 165 1.20 -14.45 -8.16
C GLY A 165 0.88 -15.03 -9.53
N SER A 166 1.58 -14.63 -10.59
CA SER A 166 1.52 -15.34 -11.87
C SER A 166 2.17 -16.72 -11.72
N ARG A 167 1.46 -17.77 -12.14
CA ARG A 167 1.98 -19.15 -12.18
C ARG A 167 2.68 -19.49 -13.49
N THR A 168 2.42 -18.69 -14.52
CA THR A 168 2.82 -18.96 -15.90
C THR A 168 3.71 -17.87 -16.48
N LEU A 169 3.67 -16.65 -15.94
CA LEU A 169 4.51 -15.54 -16.39
C LEU A 169 5.61 -15.24 -15.36
N PRO A 170 6.73 -14.65 -15.81
CA PRO A 170 7.80 -14.22 -14.91
C PRO A 170 7.28 -13.29 -13.80
N GLN A 171 7.65 -13.59 -12.57
CA GLN A 171 7.34 -12.74 -11.42
C GLN A 171 8.42 -11.66 -11.27
N PHE A 172 8.00 -10.43 -10.98
CA PHE A 172 8.90 -9.29 -10.75
C PHE A 172 8.28 -8.30 -9.76
N GLY A 173 9.08 -7.37 -9.23
CA GLY A 173 8.63 -6.32 -8.30
C GLY A 173 8.64 -6.73 -6.82
N ILE A 174 8.76 -8.03 -6.50
CA ILE A 174 8.77 -8.49 -5.09
C ILE A 174 10.03 -8.06 -4.34
N PRO A 175 11.26 -8.18 -4.89
CA PRO A 175 12.46 -7.67 -4.23
C PRO A 175 12.38 -6.17 -3.93
N GLU A 176 11.88 -5.37 -4.87
CA GLU A 176 11.72 -3.92 -4.76
C GLU A 176 10.71 -3.56 -3.66
N ILE A 177 9.62 -4.31 -3.55
CA ILE A 177 8.64 -4.13 -2.47
C ILE A 177 9.25 -4.50 -1.11
N ARG A 178 10.03 -5.59 -1.03
CA ARG A 178 10.72 -5.97 0.21
C ARG A 178 11.74 -4.90 0.63
N ALA A 179 12.51 -4.38 -0.32
CA ALA A 179 13.47 -3.30 -0.08
C ALA A 179 12.75 -2.03 0.41
N SER A 180 11.65 -1.65 -0.23
CA SER A 180 10.83 -0.52 0.23
C SER A 180 10.28 -0.74 1.65
N VAL A 181 9.76 -1.93 1.97
CA VAL A 181 9.28 -2.23 3.33
C VAL A 181 10.40 -2.15 4.35
N ALA A 182 11.59 -2.68 4.04
CA ALA A 182 12.74 -2.62 4.91
C ALA A 182 13.20 -1.16 5.14
N GLN A 183 13.29 -0.37 4.07
CA GLN A 183 13.64 1.05 4.12
C GLN A 183 12.64 1.86 4.98
N ALA A 184 11.33 1.62 4.81
CA ALA A 184 10.30 2.27 5.61
C ALA A 184 10.48 2.03 7.12
N CYS A 185 11.07 0.89 7.49
CA CYS A 185 11.33 0.49 8.87
C CYS A 185 12.76 0.77 9.35
N GLY A 186 13.61 1.41 8.53
CA GLY A 186 15.01 1.69 8.88
C GLY A 186 15.88 0.45 9.02
N LEU A 187 15.56 -0.62 8.29
CA LEU A 187 16.32 -1.88 8.32
C LEU A 187 17.41 -1.98 7.25
N VAL A 188 17.43 -1.04 6.29
CA VAL A 188 18.41 -0.88 5.22
C VAL A 188 18.64 0.59 4.95
#